data_AF-A0ABD6YJH8-F1
#
_entry.id   AF-A0ABD6YJH8-F1
#
_cell.length_a   1.000
_cell.length_b   1.000
_cell.length_c   1.000
_cell.angle_alpha   90.00
_cell.angle_beta   90.00
_cell.angle_gamma   90.00
#
_symmetry.space_group_name_H-M   'P 1'
#
loop_
_entity.id
_entity.type
_entity.pdbx_description
1 polymer ?
#
loop_
_entity_poly.entity_id
_entity_poly.type
_entity_poly.pdbx_seq_one_letter_code
_entity_poly.pdbx_strand_id
1 'polypeptide(L)'
;MKSTFLTLIGIFYAGITFSQVKNTESVNKIEAVADKPAEPFIKEIRDIVKLNSLFREKLNWNEIDGNIKTLSVGMKTTNDTKPVIDYIISELRKVGDKHSFFMSVAATTNYSSPTKKLEGATGKLLPGDIGYINVPQFGSVNDSAMTVYAQNIQNQIKDLDIKNNIKGWIIDFRKNTGGNMYPMITGLGPLLDKGTLGYFVSNNKKNPWKLMEKEGKMWSNNAYVPNAYKLKKRPERIALLVGGRTASSGEFTVVSFIGQDNTKLFGQPTAGYTTGNRTFVLSNGSSLMLSISNAADRDKKDHIGSINPDVLVDQSTSVDADIEAASKWILGF
;
A
#
# COMPACT_ATOMS: atom_id res chain seq x y z
N MET A 1 70.70 -22.11 -5.15
CA MET A 1 71.83 -22.44 -6.07
C MET A 1 71.31 -23.44 -7.10
N LYS A 2 71.59 -23.16 -8.37
CA LYS A 2 71.18 -23.90 -9.57
C LYS A 2 71.72 -25.34 -9.56
N SER A 3 70.96 -26.28 -10.13
CA SER A 3 71.49 -27.25 -11.11
C SER A 3 70.35 -28.12 -11.65
N THR A 4 70.06 -27.88 -12.92
CA THR A 4 69.31 -28.74 -13.83
C THR A 4 70.25 -29.86 -14.30
N PHE A 5 69.77 -31.09 -14.49
CA PHE A 5 70.30 -31.97 -15.53
C PHE A 5 69.24 -32.91 -16.09
N LEU A 6 69.10 -32.84 -17.42
CA LEU A 6 68.37 -33.72 -18.31
C LEU A 6 68.97 -35.13 -18.29
N THR A 7 68.13 -36.15 -18.43
CA THR A 7 68.49 -37.34 -19.22
C THR A 7 67.31 -37.75 -20.10
N LEU A 8 67.59 -37.85 -21.40
CA LEU A 8 66.68 -38.14 -22.49
C LEU A 8 67.12 -39.50 -23.09
N ILE A 9 66.25 -40.52 -23.04
CA ILE A 9 66.30 -41.77 -23.82
C ILE A 9 64.83 -42.19 -23.92
N GLY A 10 64.17 -42.50 -25.03
CA GLY A 10 64.60 -42.89 -26.37
C GLY A 10 63.56 -43.88 -26.91
N ILE A 11 62.55 -43.33 -27.61
CA ILE A 11 61.78 -43.88 -28.75
C ILE A 11 61.41 -45.38 -28.75
N PHE A 12 60.11 -45.67 -28.75
CA PHE A 12 59.52 -46.63 -29.70
C PHE A 12 58.22 -46.06 -30.28
N TYR A 13 58.28 -45.79 -31.59
CA TYR A 13 57.14 -45.46 -32.43
C TYR A 13 56.38 -46.75 -32.76
N ALA A 14 55.08 -46.81 -32.45
CA ALA A 14 54.13 -47.65 -33.17
C ALA A 14 52.98 -46.74 -33.59
N GLY A 15 52.99 -46.40 -34.88
CA GLY A 15 51.98 -45.56 -35.49
C GLY A 15 50.65 -46.30 -35.59
N ILE A 16 49.59 -45.64 -35.15
CA ILE A 16 48.24 -45.83 -35.71
C ILE A 16 47.69 -44.42 -35.95
N THR A 17 47.79 -43.97 -37.19
CA THR A 17 46.96 -42.87 -37.70
C THR A 17 45.67 -43.48 -38.23
N PHE A 18 44.53 -43.15 -37.62
CA PHE A 18 43.26 -43.15 -38.34
C PHE A 18 42.34 -42.04 -37.85
N SER A 19 42.14 -41.09 -38.76
CA SER A 19 41.01 -40.18 -39.00
C SER A 19 40.52 -39.25 -37.89
N GLN A 20 40.43 -37.98 -38.29
CA GLN A 20 39.67 -36.90 -37.68
C GLN A 20 38.28 -37.36 -37.23
N VAL A 21 38.03 -37.30 -35.91
CA VAL A 21 36.66 -37.06 -35.42
C VAL A 21 36.56 -35.57 -35.14
N LYS A 22 36.18 -34.81 -36.18
CA LYS A 22 35.50 -33.53 -35.99
C LYS A 22 34.09 -33.85 -35.47
N ASN A 23 33.97 -34.06 -34.17
CA ASN A 23 32.71 -33.80 -33.47
C ASN A 23 32.93 -32.56 -32.61
N THR A 24 32.86 -31.40 -33.24
CA THR A 24 32.23 -30.27 -32.57
C THR A 24 30.77 -30.66 -32.39
N GLU A 25 30.45 -31.37 -31.31
CA GLU A 25 29.12 -31.26 -30.74
C GLU A 25 28.92 -29.78 -30.49
N SER A 26 28.05 -29.18 -31.29
CA SER A 26 27.39 -27.94 -30.90
C SER A 26 26.70 -28.25 -29.58
N VAL A 27 27.36 -27.95 -28.46
CA VAL A 27 26.66 -27.75 -27.21
C VAL A 27 25.74 -26.58 -27.49
N ASN A 28 24.53 -26.89 -27.94
CA ASN A 28 23.41 -25.97 -27.82
C ASN A 28 23.41 -25.64 -26.35
N LYS A 29 23.86 -24.43 -26.02
CA LYS A 29 23.72 -23.83 -24.71
C LYS A 29 22.21 -23.63 -24.58
N ILE A 30 21.48 -24.70 -24.29
CA ILE A 30 20.11 -24.62 -23.83
C ILE A 30 20.27 -23.78 -22.58
N GLU A 31 19.89 -22.52 -22.68
CA GLU A 31 19.92 -21.63 -21.55
C GLU A 31 18.96 -22.24 -20.54
N ALA A 32 19.52 -22.94 -19.55
CA ALA A 32 18.75 -23.62 -18.54
C ALA A 32 17.88 -22.57 -17.85
N VAL A 33 16.58 -22.72 -17.96
CA VAL A 33 15.56 -21.94 -17.26
C VAL A 33 14.76 -22.90 -16.39
N ALA A 34 13.82 -22.38 -15.61
CA ALA A 34 12.83 -23.20 -14.93
C ALA A 34 12.10 -24.15 -15.90
N ASP A 35 11.69 -25.31 -15.40
CA ASP A 35 10.76 -26.20 -16.09
C ASP A 35 9.31 -25.71 -15.94
N LYS A 36 8.37 -26.27 -16.71
CA LYS A 36 6.94 -26.05 -16.48
C LYS A 36 6.47 -26.81 -15.22
N PRO A 37 5.58 -26.22 -14.37
CA PRO A 37 4.92 -24.92 -14.51
C PRO A 37 5.64 -23.70 -13.91
N ALA A 38 6.87 -23.81 -13.42
CA ALA A 38 7.56 -22.68 -12.76
C ALA A 38 7.89 -21.53 -13.73
N GLU A 39 8.37 -21.82 -14.95
CA GLU A 39 8.70 -20.80 -15.96
C GLU A 39 7.54 -19.83 -16.29
N PRO A 40 6.33 -20.30 -16.68
CA PRO A 40 5.23 -19.39 -17.00
C PRO A 40 4.77 -18.59 -15.78
N PHE A 41 4.87 -19.14 -14.57
CA PHE A 41 4.51 -18.45 -13.34
C PHE A 41 5.49 -17.30 -13.00
N ILE A 42 6.79 -17.55 -13.15
CA ILE A 42 7.83 -16.51 -13.02
C ILE A 42 7.57 -15.39 -14.03
N LYS A 43 7.29 -15.75 -15.29
CA LYS A 43 7.02 -14.80 -16.37
C LYS A 43 5.78 -13.94 -16.05
N GLU A 44 4.70 -14.55 -15.57
CA GLU A 44 3.47 -13.86 -15.13
C GLU A 44 3.78 -12.75 -14.11
N ILE A 45 4.49 -13.09 -13.03
CA ILE A 45 4.82 -12.14 -11.96
C ILE A 45 5.69 -11.00 -12.50
N ARG A 46 6.75 -11.33 -13.25
CA ARG A 46 7.66 -10.36 -13.84
C ARG A 46 6.93 -9.39 -14.77
N ASP A 47 6.05 -9.90 -15.64
CA ASP A 47 5.32 -9.09 -16.60
C ASP A 47 4.27 -8.19 -15.91
N ILE A 48 3.62 -8.68 -14.85
CA ILE A 48 2.74 -7.86 -14.02
C ILE A 48 3.52 -6.67 -13.44
N VAL A 49 4.69 -6.91 -12.83
CA VAL A 49 5.52 -5.82 -12.27
C VAL A 49 5.96 -4.85 -13.37
N LYS A 50 6.45 -5.37 -14.50
CA LYS A 50 6.94 -4.53 -15.60
C LYS A 50 5.87 -3.64 -16.21
N LEU A 51 4.66 -4.16 -16.39
CA LEU A 51 3.58 -3.41 -17.02
C LEU A 51 2.91 -2.41 -16.06
N ASN A 52 2.81 -2.76 -14.78
CA ASN A 52 1.90 -2.08 -13.86
C ASN A 52 2.60 -1.31 -12.74
N SER A 53 3.83 -1.65 -12.35
CA SER A 53 4.49 -1.01 -11.21
C SER A 53 4.63 0.49 -11.42
N LEU A 54 4.33 1.26 -10.38
CA LEU A 54 4.62 2.69 -10.32
C LEU A 54 6.11 2.98 -10.51
N PHE A 55 6.97 2.03 -10.13
CA PHE A 55 8.42 2.17 -10.12
C PHE A 55 9.09 1.54 -11.34
N ARG A 56 8.32 1.04 -12.31
CA ARG A 56 8.83 0.26 -13.45
C ARG A 56 9.90 0.97 -14.28
N GLU A 57 9.83 2.29 -14.41
CA GLU A 57 10.80 3.06 -15.20
C GLU A 57 12.14 3.26 -14.46
N LYS A 58 12.18 2.99 -13.14
CA LYS A 58 13.40 3.06 -12.33
C LYS A 58 14.15 1.72 -12.27
N LEU A 59 13.56 0.65 -12.77
CA LEU A 59 14.11 -0.70 -12.69
C LEU A 59 14.99 -1.03 -13.91
N ASN A 60 16.14 -1.67 -13.68
CA ASN A 60 17.01 -2.17 -14.74
C ASN A 60 16.49 -3.52 -15.28
N TRP A 61 15.55 -3.48 -16.21
CA TRP A 61 14.90 -4.69 -16.73
C TRP A 61 15.85 -5.68 -17.40
N ASN A 62 16.93 -5.21 -18.04
CA ASN A 62 17.89 -6.10 -18.67
C ASN A 62 18.64 -6.95 -17.64
N GLU A 63 19.06 -6.33 -16.54
CA GLU A 63 19.72 -7.02 -15.42
C GLU A 63 18.75 -7.94 -14.69
N ILE A 64 17.52 -7.47 -14.42
CA ILE A 64 16.47 -8.26 -13.78
C ILE A 64 16.17 -9.52 -14.60
N ASP A 65 15.98 -9.40 -15.91
CA ASP A 65 15.67 -10.53 -16.78
C ASP A 65 16.83 -11.55 -16.81
N GLY A 66 18.08 -11.08 -16.84
CA GLY A 66 19.27 -11.92 -16.75
C GLY A 66 19.36 -12.68 -15.42
N ASN A 67 19.13 -11.99 -14.31
CA ASN A 67 19.19 -12.60 -12.98
C ASN A 67 18.04 -13.58 -12.73
N ILE A 68 16.82 -13.27 -13.17
CA ILE A 68 15.68 -14.21 -13.10
C ILE A 68 16.02 -15.52 -13.81
N LYS A 69 16.58 -15.43 -15.02
CA LYS A 69 16.98 -16.59 -15.80
C LYS A 69 17.93 -17.49 -15.04
N THR A 70 19.02 -16.91 -14.49
CA THR A 70 20.01 -17.64 -13.68
C THR A 70 19.41 -18.20 -12.39
N LEU A 71 18.59 -17.43 -11.68
CA LEU A 71 17.96 -17.86 -10.42
C LEU A 71 16.92 -18.97 -10.63
N SER A 72 16.30 -19.04 -11.81
CA SER A 72 15.22 -19.97 -12.10
C SER A 72 15.66 -21.39 -12.46
N VAL A 73 16.96 -21.61 -12.69
CA VAL A 73 17.51 -22.91 -13.13
C VAL A 73 17.09 -24.04 -12.20
N GLY A 74 16.44 -25.07 -12.76
CA GLY A 74 16.06 -26.29 -12.02
C GLY A 74 14.80 -26.15 -11.17
N MET A 75 14.13 -24.99 -11.14
CA MET A 75 12.80 -24.84 -10.53
C MET A 75 11.75 -25.57 -11.36
N LYS A 76 10.90 -26.36 -10.71
CA LYS A 76 9.89 -27.19 -11.40
C LYS A 76 8.48 -26.79 -11.06
N THR A 77 8.22 -26.42 -9.81
CA THR A 77 6.89 -26.10 -9.29
C THR A 77 6.75 -24.61 -8.99
N THR A 78 5.52 -24.11 -8.88
CA THR A 78 5.29 -22.70 -8.49
C THR A 78 5.77 -22.40 -7.07
N ASN A 79 5.84 -23.40 -6.18
CA ASN A 79 6.40 -23.26 -4.84
C ASN A 79 7.91 -23.01 -4.86
N ASP A 80 8.62 -23.56 -5.85
CA ASP A 80 10.08 -23.40 -5.99
C ASP A 80 10.46 -21.95 -6.34
N THR A 81 9.50 -21.14 -6.81
CA THR A 81 9.75 -19.80 -7.35
C THR A 81 9.93 -18.70 -6.30
N LYS A 82 9.77 -19.01 -5.01
CA LYS A 82 9.92 -18.03 -3.92
C LYS A 82 11.22 -17.22 -4.01
N PRO A 83 12.41 -17.79 -4.30
CA PRO A 83 13.64 -17.00 -4.44
C PRO A 83 13.56 -15.94 -5.54
N VAL A 84 12.92 -16.25 -6.67
CA VAL A 84 12.72 -15.28 -7.77
C VAL A 84 11.74 -14.19 -7.37
N ILE A 85 10.67 -14.53 -6.63
CA ILE A 85 9.71 -13.56 -6.11
C ILE A 85 10.38 -12.61 -5.12
N ASP A 86 11.13 -13.16 -4.15
CA ASP A 86 11.88 -12.37 -3.16
C ASP A 86 12.89 -11.44 -3.86
N TYR A 87 13.56 -11.92 -4.91
CA TYR A 87 14.43 -11.11 -5.75
C TYR A 87 13.70 -9.92 -6.38
N ILE A 88 12.59 -10.16 -7.09
CA ILE A 88 11.79 -9.09 -7.73
C ILE A 88 11.31 -8.06 -6.69
N ILE A 89 10.84 -8.52 -5.53
CA ILE A 89 10.42 -7.62 -4.44
C ILE A 89 11.63 -6.81 -3.92
N SER A 90 12.81 -7.41 -3.82
CA SER A 90 14.02 -6.70 -3.39
C SER A 90 14.43 -5.60 -4.38
N GLU A 91 14.29 -5.83 -5.69
CA GLU A 91 14.56 -4.81 -6.72
C GLU A 91 13.59 -3.63 -6.62
N LEU A 92 12.31 -3.91 -6.35
CA LEU A 92 11.31 -2.88 -6.05
C LEU A 92 11.71 -2.04 -4.82
N ARG A 93 12.22 -2.69 -3.75
CA ARG A 93 12.67 -1.99 -2.55
C ARG A 93 13.83 -1.05 -2.83
N LYS A 94 14.79 -1.43 -3.69
CA LYS A 94 15.94 -0.59 -4.08
C LYS A 94 15.52 0.74 -4.72
N VAL A 95 14.38 0.75 -5.43
CA VAL A 95 13.86 1.95 -6.12
C VAL A 95 12.79 2.71 -5.32
N GLY A 96 12.59 2.34 -4.05
CA GLY A 96 11.74 3.05 -3.09
C GLY A 96 10.34 2.46 -2.91
N ASP A 97 10.00 1.36 -3.57
CA ASP A 97 8.73 0.67 -3.33
C ASP A 97 8.83 -0.14 -2.04
N LYS A 98 8.17 0.33 -0.97
CA LYS A 98 8.06 -0.40 0.31
C LYS A 98 6.68 -1.02 0.55
N HIS A 99 5.73 -0.88 -0.39
CA HIS A 99 4.32 -1.20 -0.17
C HIS A 99 3.83 -2.37 -1.01
N SER A 100 4.55 -2.77 -2.06
CA SER A 100 4.27 -4.00 -2.81
C SER A 100 4.73 -5.25 -2.06
N PHE A 101 3.92 -6.31 -2.07
CA PHE A 101 4.28 -7.61 -1.47
C PHE A 101 3.54 -8.78 -2.11
N PHE A 102 4.10 -9.97 -1.92
CA PHE A 102 3.51 -11.24 -2.33
C PHE A 102 2.73 -11.88 -1.17
N MET A 103 1.58 -12.46 -1.47
CA MET A 103 0.76 -13.26 -0.57
C MET A 103 0.68 -14.68 -1.09
N SER A 104 0.97 -15.67 -0.23
CA SER A 104 0.71 -17.07 -0.52
C SER A 104 -0.80 -17.33 -0.71
N VAL A 105 -1.18 -18.48 -1.27
CA VAL A 105 -2.59 -18.88 -1.42
C VAL A 105 -3.36 -18.76 -0.10
N ALA A 106 -2.79 -19.25 1.00
CA ALA A 106 -3.40 -19.18 2.33
C ALA A 106 -3.58 -17.72 2.80
N ALA A 107 -2.59 -16.86 2.58
CA ALA A 107 -2.68 -15.44 2.92
C ALA A 107 -3.73 -14.71 2.06
N THR A 108 -3.80 -15.00 0.76
CA THR A 108 -4.81 -14.46 -0.17
C THR A 108 -6.23 -14.84 0.26
N THR A 109 -6.47 -16.09 0.63
CA THR A 109 -7.77 -16.56 1.12
C THR A 109 -8.16 -15.84 2.42
N ASN A 110 -7.24 -15.74 3.38
CA ASN A 110 -7.48 -15.02 4.64
C ASN A 110 -7.72 -13.52 4.44
N TYR A 111 -7.05 -12.91 3.46
CA TYR A 111 -7.24 -11.50 3.12
C TYR A 111 -8.64 -11.24 2.52
N SER A 112 -9.13 -12.17 1.70
CA SER A 112 -10.43 -12.04 1.00
C SER A 112 -11.62 -12.38 1.90
N SER A 113 -11.41 -13.23 2.90
CA SER A 113 -12.41 -13.66 3.88
C SER A 113 -11.89 -13.41 5.30
N PRO A 114 -11.75 -12.16 5.74
CA PRO A 114 -11.22 -11.85 7.06
C PRO A 114 -12.14 -12.43 8.14
N THR A 115 -11.70 -13.50 8.79
CA THR A 115 -12.35 -14.07 9.99
C THR A 115 -12.16 -13.17 11.22
N LYS A 116 -11.33 -12.12 11.10
CA LYS A 116 -11.02 -11.19 12.17
C LYS A 116 -12.16 -10.19 12.34
N LYS A 117 -12.65 -10.06 13.58
CA LYS A 117 -13.62 -9.03 13.96
C LYS A 117 -13.07 -7.66 13.58
N LEU A 118 -13.80 -6.94 12.73
CA LEU A 118 -13.48 -5.57 12.36
C LEU A 118 -13.72 -4.68 13.59
N GLU A 119 -12.73 -3.86 13.92
CA GLU A 119 -12.86 -2.87 14.99
C GLU A 119 -13.77 -1.73 14.50
N GLY A 120 -14.75 -1.35 15.30
CA GLY A 120 -15.59 -0.18 15.03
C GLY A 120 -14.90 1.11 15.46
N ALA A 121 -15.30 2.23 14.85
CA ALA A 121 -14.93 3.55 15.34
C ALA A 121 -15.55 3.81 16.72
N THR A 122 -14.87 4.65 17.49
CA THR A 122 -15.31 5.08 18.82
C THR A 122 -15.39 6.60 18.89
N GLY A 123 -16.43 7.09 19.56
CA GLY A 123 -16.62 8.51 19.82
C GLY A 123 -16.55 8.84 21.30
N LYS A 124 -16.08 10.04 21.63
CA LYS A 124 -16.20 10.63 22.97
C LYS A 124 -16.27 12.14 22.90
N LEU A 125 -16.88 12.75 23.91
CA LEU A 125 -16.82 14.19 24.13
C LEU A 125 -15.54 14.52 24.89
N LEU A 126 -14.74 15.46 24.38
CA LEU A 126 -13.58 16.01 25.05
C LEU A 126 -13.93 17.34 25.73
N PRO A 127 -13.11 17.81 26.71
CA PRO A 127 -13.29 19.13 27.32
C PRO A 127 -13.39 20.25 26.26
N GLY A 128 -14.25 21.25 26.55
CA GLY A 128 -14.50 22.35 25.61
C GLY A 128 -15.51 22.03 24.51
N ASP A 129 -16.36 21.01 24.70
CA ASP A 129 -17.38 20.57 23.73
C ASP A 129 -16.78 20.15 22.38
N ILE A 130 -15.68 19.41 22.42
CA ILE A 130 -14.99 18.92 21.24
C ILE A 130 -15.42 17.48 20.96
N GLY A 131 -15.95 17.22 19.77
CA GLY A 131 -16.27 15.88 19.33
C GLY A 131 -15.00 15.14 18.92
N TYR A 132 -14.73 13.97 19.52
CA TYR A 132 -13.60 13.14 19.14
C TYR A 132 -14.09 11.85 18.51
N ILE A 133 -13.49 11.47 17.38
CA ILE A 133 -13.72 10.20 16.68
C ILE A 133 -12.37 9.50 16.44
N ASN A 134 -12.20 8.29 16.97
CA ASN A 134 -11.09 7.42 16.58
C ASN A 134 -11.53 6.55 15.40
N VAL A 135 -10.75 6.59 14.30
CA VAL A 135 -11.05 5.85 13.07
C VAL A 135 -10.03 4.72 12.91
N PRO A 136 -10.36 3.47 13.28
CA PRO A 136 -9.45 2.35 13.11
C PRO A 136 -9.27 1.94 11.64
N GLN A 137 -8.39 0.97 11.41
CA GLN A 137 -8.24 0.32 10.10
C GLN A 137 -9.51 -0.45 9.72
N PHE A 138 -9.74 -0.63 8.41
CA PHE A 138 -10.87 -1.44 7.92
C PHE A 138 -10.37 -2.42 6.84
N GLY A 139 -10.26 -3.69 7.18
CA GLY A 139 -9.62 -4.72 6.35
C GLY A 139 -10.61 -5.64 5.62
N SER A 140 -11.62 -5.11 4.94
CA SER A 140 -12.58 -5.91 4.17
C SER A 140 -12.97 -5.23 2.85
N VAL A 141 -13.48 -6.03 1.91
CA VAL A 141 -14.07 -5.58 0.64
C VAL A 141 -15.55 -5.96 0.52
N ASN A 142 -16.14 -6.55 1.57
CA ASN A 142 -17.56 -6.90 1.59
C ASN A 142 -18.44 -5.66 1.75
N ASP A 143 -19.39 -5.47 0.84
CA ASP A 143 -20.25 -4.27 0.79
C ASP A 143 -21.07 -4.06 2.07
N SER A 144 -21.61 -5.13 2.66
CA SER A 144 -22.36 -5.06 3.92
C SER A 144 -21.46 -4.64 5.08
N ALA A 145 -20.25 -5.21 5.18
CA ALA A 145 -19.28 -4.82 6.20
C ALA A 145 -18.83 -3.36 6.05
N MET A 146 -18.62 -2.89 4.81
CA MET A 146 -18.31 -1.49 4.51
C MET A 146 -19.44 -0.56 4.97
N THR A 147 -20.68 -0.93 4.67
CA THR A 147 -21.89 -0.19 5.05
C THR A 147 -22.01 -0.10 6.58
N VAL A 148 -21.86 -1.23 7.29
CA VAL A 148 -21.93 -1.28 8.76
C VAL A 148 -20.85 -0.40 9.39
N TYR A 149 -19.62 -0.44 8.87
CA TYR A 149 -18.52 0.38 9.38
C TYR A 149 -18.75 1.89 9.15
N ALA A 150 -19.18 2.26 7.94
CA ALA A 150 -19.49 3.66 7.63
C ALA A 150 -20.65 4.19 8.49
N GLN A 151 -21.71 3.39 8.68
CA GLN A 151 -22.82 3.73 9.58
C GLN A 151 -22.37 3.84 11.04
N ASN A 152 -21.48 2.96 11.50
CA ASN A 152 -20.93 3.06 12.85
C ASN A 152 -20.22 4.41 13.09
N ILE A 153 -19.37 4.88 12.15
CA ILE A 153 -18.74 6.20 12.24
C ILE A 153 -19.81 7.31 12.28
N GLN A 154 -20.77 7.30 11.35
CA GLN A 154 -21.81 8.34 11.32
C GLN A 154 -22.69 8.33 12.57
N ASN A 155 -22.94 7.16 13.17
CA ASN A 155 -23.68 7.05 14.43
C ASN A 155 -22.89 7.66 15.60
N GLN A 156 -21.57 7.46 15.67
CA GLN A 156 -20.74 8.14 16.68
C GLN A 156 -20.81 9.66 16.53
N ILE A 157 -20.71 10.17 15.29
CA ILE A 157 -20.83 11.60 14.98
C ILE A 157 -22.22 12.11 15.37
N LYS A 158 -23.27 11.41 14.94
CA LYS A 158 -24.67 11.76 15.22
C LYS A 158 -24.96 11.82 16.71
N ASP A 159 -24.53 10.83 17.47
CA ASP A 159 -24.79 10.77 18.90
C ASP A 159 -24.12 11.92 19.65
N LEU A 160 -22.87 12.24 19.30
CA LEU A 160 -22.14 13.37 19.88
C LEU A 160 -22.77 14.70 19.48
N ASP A 161 -23.09 14.87 18.20
CA ASP A 161 -23.66 16.12 17.70
C ASP A 161 -25.05 16.35 18.30
N ILE A 162 -25.97 15.37 18.29
CA ILE A 162 -27.32 15.55 18.84
C ILE A 162 -27.28 15.92 20.33
N LYS A 163 -26.45 15.24 21.13
CA LYS A 163 -26.43 15.39 22.59
C LYS A 163 -25.70 16.65 23.08
N ASN A 164 -24.87 17.29 22.26
CA ASN A 164 -23.98 18.37 22.70
C ASN A 164 -24.02 19.57 21.72
N ASN A 165 -23.40 20.68 22.08
CA ASN A 165 -23.17 21.81 21.16
C ASN A 165 -21.70 21.84 20.75
N ILE A 166 -21.35 20.97 19.80
CA ILE A 166 -19.95 20.72 19.43
C ILE A 166 -19.30 21.98 18.82
N LYS A 167 -18.15 22.39 19.35
CA LYS A 167 -17.37 23.55 18.87
C LYS A 167 -16.38 23.20 17.75
N GLY A 168 -15.95 21.94 17.67
CA GLY A 168 -15.09 21.44 16.63
C GLY A 168 -14.85 19.94 16.79
N TRP A 169 -14.13 19.36 15.84
CA TRP A 169 -13.92 17.91 15.79
C TRP A 169 -12.44 17.54 15.80
N ILE A 170 -12.09 16.46 16.50
CA ILE A 170 -10.82 15.78 16.38
C ILE A 170 -11.07 14.40 15.77
N ILE A 171 -10.38 14.09 14.68
CA ILE A 171 -10.42 12.79 14.02
C ILE A 171 -9.05 12.13 14.19
N ASP A 172 -8.99 11.02 14.91
CA ASP A 172 -7.74 10.34 15.25
C ASP A 172 -7.47 9.17 14.30
N PHE A 173 -6.37 9.29 13.54
CA PHE A 173 -5.84 8.27 12.63
C PHE A 173 -4.52 7.68 13.13
N ARG A 174 -4.03 8.04 14.32
CA ARG A 174 -2.69 7.67 14.81
C ARG A 174 -2.47 6.16 14.91
N LYS A 175 -3.55 5.38 15.05
CA LYS A 175 -3.51 3.90 15.08
C LYS A 175 -4.00 3.25 13.77
N ASN A 176 -4.36 4.04 12.76
CA ASN A 176 -4.98 3.56 11.53
C ASN A 176 -3.93 3.14 10.50
N THR A 177 -3.73 1.83 10.37
CA THR A 177 -2.78 1.22 9.42
C THR A 177 -3.37 0.97 8.03
N GLY A 178 -4.60 1.44 7.75
CA GLY A 178 -5.22 1.40 6.43
C GLY A 178 -6.23 0.27 6.20
N GLY A 179 -6.05 -0.48 5.11
CA GLY A 179 -7.06 -1.40 4.58
C GLY A 179 -7.83 -0.79 3.42
N ASN A 180 -9.14 -0.58 3.55
CA ASN A 180 -9.99 0.00 2.52
C ASN A 180 -10.51 1.39 2.96
N MET A 181 -10.12 2.43 2.22
CA MET A 181 -10.39 3.85 2.52
C MET A 181 -11.87 4.23 2.35
N TYR A 182 -12.59 3.58 1.44
CA TYR A 182 -13.93 4.00 1.03
C TYR A 182 -14.96 4.02 2.18
N PRO A 183 -15.08 3.00 3.04
CA PRO A 183 -15.98 3.06 4.18
C PRO A 183 -15.52 4.05 5.27
N MET A 184 -14.22 4.34 5.38
CA MET A 184 -13.73 5.41 6.26
C MET A 184 -14.22 6.78 5.74
N ILE A 185 -14.05 7.04 4.44
CA ILE A 185 -14.50 8.27 3.78
C ILE A 185 -16.01 8.44 3.85
N THR A 186 -16.79 7.40 3.50
CA THR A 186 -18.26 7.47 3.56
C THR A 186 -18.75 7.67 5.01
N GLY A 187 -18.10 7.02 5.98
CA GLY A 187 -18.40 7.18 7.40
C GLY A 187 -18.12 8.58 7.93
N LEU A 188 -16.99 9.17 7.54
CA LEU A 188 -16.61 10.54 7.91
C LEU A 188 -17.32 11.61 7.08
N GLY A 189 -18.23 11.19 6.21
CA GLY A 189 -18.93 12.08 5.31
C GLY A 189 -19.57 13.32 5.95
N PRO A 190 -20.20 13.28 7.13
CA PRO A 190 -20.72 14.51 7.76
C PRO A 190 -19.65 15.60 8.00
N LEU A 191 -18.36 15.23 8.03
CA LEU A 191 -17.21 16.10 8.28
C LEU A 191 -16.38 16.40 7.01
N LEU A 192 -16.71 15.77 5.87
CA LEU A 192 -16.01 15.92 4.59
C LEU A 192 -16.87 16.69 3.57
N ASP A 193 -16.22 17.58 2.83
CA ASP A 193 -16.81 18.14 1.62
C ASP A 193 -17.18 17.03 0.61
N LYS A 194 -18.14 17.32 -0.26
CA LYS A 194 -18.58 16.41 -1.32
C LYS A 194 -17.84 16.70 -2.62
N GLY A 195 -17.77 15.71 -3.50
CA GLY A 195 -17.10 15.79 -4.78
C GLY A 195 -15.75 15.09 -4.76
N THR A 196 -14.77 15.66 -5.46
CA THR A 196 -13.42 15.09 -5.57
C THR A 196 -12.62 15.32 -4.30
N LEU A 197 -12.14 14.23 -3.71
CA LEU A 197 -11.37 14.26 -2.46
C LEU A 197 -9.86 14.10 -2.69
N GLY A 198 -9.48 13.55 -3.83
CA GLY A 198 -8.08 13.41 -4.26
C GLY A 198 -7.99 12.50 -5.48
N TYR A 199 -6.77 12.14 -5.87
CA TYR A 199 -6.49 11.42 -7.11
C TYR A 199 -5.46 10.29 -6.94
N PHE A 200 -5.75 9.14 -7.56
CA PHE A 200 -4.73 8.14 -7.84
C PHE A 200 -3.94 8.57 -9.08
N VAL A 201 -2.64 8.79 -8.91
CA VAL A 201 -1.74 9.27 -9.96
C VAL A 201 -0.92 8.11 -10.50
N SER A 202 -1.10 7.78 -11.78
CA SER A 202 -0.34 6.73 -12.47
C SER A 202 -0.09 7.16 -13.91
N ASN A 203 1.15 7.08 -14.39
CA ASN A 203 1.56 7.45 -15.75
C ASN A 203 1.05 8.85 -16.16
N ASN A 204 1.23 9.84 -15.28
CA ASN A 204 0.75 11.22 -15.44
C ASN A 204 -0.79 11.37 -15.58
N LYS A 205 -1.57 10.30 -15.42
CA LYS A 205 -3.03 10.33 -15.35
C LYS A 205 -3.48 10.43 -13.89
N LYS A 206 -4.42 11.34 -13.62
CA LYS A 206 -5.01 11.55 -12.29
C LYS A 206 -6.45 11.03 -12.29
N ASN A 207 -6.69 9.91 -11.62
CA ASN A 207 -8.02 9.32 -11.49
C ASN A 207 -8.63 9.71 -10.14
N PRO A 208 -9.73 10.49 -10.12
CA PRO A 208 -10.27 11.00 -8.86
C PRO A 208 -10.96 9.91 -8.04
N TRP A 209 -10.80 9.94 -6.72
CA TRP A 209 -11.77 9.35 -5.80
C TRP A 209 -12.69 10.43 -5.24
N LYS A 210 -13.93 10.06 -4.99
CA LYS A 210 -15.01 11.01 -4.68
C LYS A 210 -15.87 10.56 -3.52
N LEU A 211 -16.46 11.52 -2.83
CA LEU A 211 -17.58 11.33 -1.93
C LEU A 211 -18.81 12.00 -2.52
N MET A 212 -19.86 11.22 -2.74
CA MET A 212 -21.08 11.66 -3.38
C MET A 212 -22.23 11.62 -2.39
N GLU A 213 -23.17 12.56 -2.52
CA GLU A 213 -24.41 12.59 -1.75
C GLU A 213 -25.58 12.94 -2.66
N LYS A 214 -26.69 12.21 -2.54
CA LYS A 214 -27.95 12.49 -3.26
C LYS A 214 -29.12 11.93 -2.47
N GLU A 215 -30.18 12.73 -2.29
CA GLU A 215 -31.44 12.29 -1.65
C GLU A 215 -31.22 11.64 -0.25
N GLY A 216 -30.31 12.20 0.54
CA GLY A 216 -29.98 11.68 1.88
C GLY A 216 -29.16 10.38 1.88
N LYS A 217 -28.75 9.88 0.71
CA LYS A 217 -27.83 8.75 0.56
C LYS A 217 -26.43 9.26 0.30
N MET A 218 -25.43 8.55 0.82
CA MET A 218 -24.03 8.94 0.68
C MET A 218 -23.16 7.74 0.31
N TRP A 219 -22.21 7.94 -0.61
CA TRP A 219 -21.34 6.87 -1.05
C TRP A 219 -19.98 7.34 -1.53
N SER A 220 -19.00 6.45 -1.40
CA SER A 220 -17.67 6.57 -2.01
C SER A 220 -17.32 5.19 -2.55
N ASN A 221 -17.13 5.09 -3.87
CA ASN A 221 -17.06 3.80 -4.56
C ASN A 221 -18.24 2.89 -4.12
N ASN A 222 -17.97 1.66 -3.68
CA ASN A 222 -19.00 0.71 -3.22
C ASN A 222 -19.44 0.91 -1.76
N ALA A 223 -18.76 1.75 -0.97
CA ALA A 223 -19.15 1.98 0.42
C ALA A 223 -20.33 2.96 0.49
N TYR A 224 -21.40 2.56 1.18
CA TYR A 224 -22.70 3.22 1.11
C TYR A 224 -23.31 3.45 2.50
N VAL A 225 -23.98 4.60 2.68
CA VAL A 225 -24.83 4.89 3.84
C VAL A 225 -26.21 5.32 3.33
N PRO A 226 -27.29 4.56 3.63
CA PRO A 226 -28.63 4.82 3.09
C PRO A 226 -29.30 6.06 3.68
N ASN A 227 -28.99 6.39 4.94
CA ASN A 227 -29.55 7.51 5.68
C ASN A 227 -28.41 8.33 6.25
N ALA A 228 -27.77 9.10 5.38
CA ALA A 228 -26.60 9.89 5.74
C ALA A 228 -26.97 11.00 6.73
N TYR A 229 -26.22 11.06 7.81
CA TYR A 229 -26.40 12.08 8.83
C TYR A 229 -25.91 13.45 8.35
N LYS A 230 -26.66 14.49 8.70
CA LYS A 230 -26.27 15.89 8.51
C LYS A 230 -26.05 16.52 9.86
N LEU A 231 -24.87 17.11 10.05
CA LEU A 231 -24.55 17.85 11.27
C LEU A 231 -25.55 18.99 11.48
N LYS A 232 -25.86 19.29 12.74
CA LYS A 232 -26.67 20.47 13.11
C LYS A 232 -26.05 21.77 12.61
N LYS A 233 -24.72 21.83 12.58
CA LYS A 233 -23.93 22.98 12.08
C LYS A 233 -22.67 22.48 11.37
N ARG A 234 -22.24 23.19 10.33
CA ARG A 234 -20.92 22.97 9.72
C ARG A 234 -19.85 23.35 10.74
N PRO A 235 -18.88 22.47 11.05
CA PRO A 235 -17.85 22.78 12.02
C PRO A 235 -16.88 23.83 11.46
N GLU A 236 -16.43 24.76 12.29
CA GLU A 236 -15.44 25.77 11.89
C GLU A 236 -14.02 25.21 11.85
N ARG A 237 -13.74 24.16 12.64
CA ARG A 237 -12.42 23.53 12.76
C ARG A 237 -12.53 22.02 12.96
N ILE A 238 -11.74 21.28 12.18
CA ILE A 238 -11.58 19.83 12.22
C ILE A 238 -10.08 19.53 12.29
N ALA A 239 -9.61 19.02 13.42
CA ALA A 239 -8.23 18.58 13.58
C ALA A 239 -8.10 17.09 13.22
N LEU A 240 -7.08 16.75 12.45
CA LEU A 240 -6.71 15.37 12.14
C LEU A 240 -5.45 15.00 12.91
N LEU A 241 -5.51 13.97 13.75
CA LEU A 241 -4.33 13.46 14.44
C LEU A 241 -3.69 12.34 13.61
N VAL A 242 -2.41 12.52 13.29
CA VAL A 242 -1.62 11.57 12.50
C VAL A 242 -0.32 11.22 13.19
N GLY A 243 0.25 10.06 12.86
CA GLY A 243 1.55 9.65 13.38
C GLY A 243 2.16 8.51 12.60
N GLY A 244 3.32 8.00 13.04
CA GLY A 244 4.10 7.01 12.31
C GLY A 244 3.42 5.66 12.05
N ARG A 245 2.22 5.42 12.59
CA ARG A 245 1.39 4.25 12.29
C ARG A 245 0.17 4.56 11.40
N THR A 246 -0.11 5.83 11.13
CA THR A 246 -1.06 6.24 10.10
C THR A 246 -0.49 5.84 8.75
N ALA A 247 -1.09 4.84 8.09
CA ALA A 247 -0.49 4.21 6.91
C ALA A 247 -1.52 3.88 5.83
N SER A 248 -1.06 3.79 4.59
CA SER A 248 -1.79 3.20 3.45
C SER A 248 -3.16 3.88 3.27
N SER A 249 -4.26 3.14 3.19
CA SER A 249 -5.61 3.72 3.11
C SER A 249 -5.97 4.71 4.22
N GLY A 250 -5.32 4.65 5.38
CA GLY A 250 -5.43 5.66 6.44
C GLY A 250 -4.85 7.00 5.99
N GLU A 251 -3.69 6.99 5.31
CA GLU A 251 -3.09 8.18 4.69
C GLU A 251 -3.95 8.69 3.53
N PHE A 252 -4.53 7.83 2.68
CA PHE A 252 -5.46 8.27 1.63
C PHE A 252 -6.74 8.91 2.17
N THR A 253 -7.20 8.45 3.33
CA THR A 253 -8.33 9.08 4.02
C THR A 253 -7.92 10.44 4.59
N VAL A 254 -6.71 10.57 5.15
CA VAL A 254 -6.15 11.88 5.55
C VAL A 254 -6.03 12.83 4.37
N VAL A 255 -5.50 12.37 3.21
CA VAL A 255 -5.41 13.17 1.97
C VAL A 255 -6.77 13.72 1.54
N SER A 256 -7.85 12.99 1.82
CA SER A 256 -9.22 13.43 1.49
C SER A 256 -9.65 14.71 2.24
N PHE A 257 -9.00 15.03 3.37
CA PHE A 257 -9.21 16.27 4.13
C PHE A 257 -8.22 17.39 3.76
N ILE A 258 -7.11 17.09 3.08
CA ILE A 258 -6.13 18.11 2.66
C ILE A 258 -6.78 18.99 1.58
N GLY A 259 -6.63 20.30 1.72
CA GLY A 259 -7.27 21.31 0.85
C GLY A 259 -8.71 21.67 1.26
N GLN A 260 -9.24 21.10 2.35
CA GLN A 260 -10.53 21.53 2.92
C GLN A 260 -10.31 22.70 3.90
N ASP A 261 -11.04 23.81 3.74
CA ASP A 261 -10.73 25.08 4.42
C ASP A 261 -10.73 25.04 5.97
N ASN A 262 -11.44 24.09 6.57
CA ASN A 262 -11.60 23.99 8.01
C ASN A 262 -10.78 22.86 8.64
N THR A 263 -9.80 22.29 7.94
CA THR A 263 -9.01 21.16 8.42
C THR A 263 -7.57 21.55 8.75
N LYS A 264 -6.97 20.83 9.71
CA LYS A 264 -5.54 20.94 10.01
C LYS A 264 -5.01 19.64 10.60
N LEU A 265 -3.82 19.21 10.19
CA LEU A 265 -3.15 17.99 10.64
C LEU A 265 -2.21 18.29 11.81
N PHE A 266 -2.24 17.44 12.82
CA PHE A 266 -1.42 17.52 14.04
C PHE A 266 -0.74 16.18 14.33
N GLY A 267 0.41 16.23 14.99
CA GLY A 267 1.09 15.06 15.54
C GLY A 267 2.46 14.85 14.92
N GLN A 268 2.67 13.68 14.31
CA GLN A 268 3.95 13.26 13.72
C GLN A 268 3.78 12.83 12.26
N PRO A 269 4.86 12.80 11.45
CA PRO A 269 4.78 12.32 10.07
C PRO A 269 4.14 10.92 9.98
N THR A 270 3.35 10.70 8.93
CA THR A 270 2.72 9.41 8.68
C THR A 270 3.74 8.33 8.28
N ALA A 271 3.31 7.08 8.19
CA ALA A 271 4.16 5.94 7.87
C ALA A 271 4.76 6.00 6.44
N GLY A 272 4.17 6.78 5.55
CA GLY A 272 4.65 7.04 4.20
C GLY A 272 4.38 5.91 3.21
N TYR A 273 3.20 5.29 3.32
CA TYR A 273 2.67 4.28 2.39
C TYR A 273 1.62 4.91 1.46
N THR A 274 1.89 6.12 0.95
CA THR A 274 1.00 6.91 0.07
C THR A 274 0.91 6.40 -1.37
N THR A 275 1.12 5.10 -1.58
CA THR A 275 0.91 4.43 -2.87
C THR A 275 -0.39 3.65 -2.87
N GLY A 276 -1.14 3.76 -3.96
CA GLY A 276 -2.34 2.97 -4.22
C GLY A 276 -1.94 1.62 -4.81
N ASN A 277 -2.41 0.56 -4.15
CA ASN A 277 -2.11 -0.81 -4.55
C ASN A 277 -3.23 -1.45 -5.37
N ARG A 278 -2.84 -2.36 -6.26
CA ARG A 278 -3.75 -3.30 -6.92
C ARG A 278 -3.33 -4.72 -6.60
N THR A 279 -4.31 -5.54 -6.27
CA THR A 279 -4.11 -6.99 -6.10
C THR A 279 -4.23 -7.68 -7.46
N PHE A 280 -3.22 -8.46 -7.81
CA PHE A 280 -3.22 -9.36 -8.95
C PHE A 280 -3.26 -10.79 -8.42
N VAL A 281 -4.37 -11.50 -8.66
CA VAL A 281 -4.46 -12.93 -8.37
C VAL A 281 -3.68 -13.68 -9.45
N LEU A 282 -2.75 -14.51 -9.02
CA LEU A 282 -1.83 -15.22 -9.89
C LEU A 282 -2.38 -16.61 -10.25
N SER A 283 -1.84 -17.22 -11.31
CA SER A 283 -2.34 -18.50 -11.85
C SER A 283 -2.38 -19.67 -10.85
N ASN A 284 -1.59 -19.66 -9.78
CA ASN A 284 -1.63 -20.67 -8.71
C ASN A 284 -2.55 -20.31 -7.53
N GLY A 285 -3.32 -19.22 -7.61
CA GLY A 285 -4.21 -18.72 -6.54
C GLY A 285 -3.53 -17.85 -5.48
N SER A 286 -2.20 -17.65 -5.56
CA SER A 286 -1.50 -16.65 -4.75
C SER A 286 -1.80 -15.23 -5.27
N SER A 287 -1.25 -14.19 -4.62
CA SER A 287 -1.49 -12.82 -5.09
C SER A 287 -0.27 -11.92 -4.96
N LEU A 288 -0.10 -11.04 -5.93
CA LEU A 288 0.83 -9.93 -5.87
C LEU A 288 0.05 -8.64 -5.61
N MET A 289 0.26 -8.01 -4.45
CA MET A 289 -0.23 -6.67 -4.18
C MET A 289 0.84 -5.68 -4.60
N LEU A 290 0.56 -4.90 -5.64
CA LEU A 290 1.55 -4.04 -6.31
C LEU A 290 1.14 -2.58 -6.22
N SER A 291 2.09 -1.71 -5.86
CA SER A 291 1.96 -0.25 -5.94
C SER A 291 1.93 0.19 -7.40
N ILE A 292 0.78 0.75 -7.82
CA ILE A 292 0.53 1.15 -9.21
C ILE A 292 0.25 2.66 -9.36
N SER A 293 0.13 3.39 -8.25
CA SER A 293 -0.20 4.81 -8.23
C SER A 293 0.31 5.50 -6.96
N ASN A 294 0.46 6.82 -6.99
CA ASN A 294 0.63 7.68 -5.82
C ASN A 294 -0.69 8.38 -5.45
N ALA A 295 -0.81 8.87 -4.22
CA ALA A 295 -1.86 9.79 -3.82
C ALA A 295 -1.56 11.22 -4.29
N ALA A 296 -2.61 11.95 -4.66
CA ALA A 296 -2.61 13.41 -4.72
C ALA A 296 -3.87 13.96 -4.05
N ASP A 297 -3.77 15.14 -3.44
CA ASP A 297 -4.91 15.81 -2.81
C ASP A 297 -5.85 16.48 -3.85
N ARG A 298 -6.93 17.09 -3.37
CA ARG A 298 -7.93 17.77 -4.21
C ARG A 298 -7.34 18.95 -5.01
N ASP A 299 -6.23 19.53 -4.54
CA ASP A 299 -5.47 20.58 -5.23
C ASP A 299 -4.45 20.01 -6.23
N LYS A 300 -4.48 18.69 -6.42
CA LYS A 300 -3.65 17.90 -7.32
C LYS A 300 -2.17 17.91 -6.94
N LYS A 301 -1.82 18.21 -5.69
CA LYS A 301 -0.45 18.07 -5.19
C LYS A 301 -0.19 16.61 -4.84
N ASP A 302 0.90 16.07 -5.38
CA ASP A 302 1.29 14.68 -5.16
C ASP A 302 1.87 14.50 -3.75
N HIS A 303 1.55 13.37 -3.12
CA HIS A 303 2.04 12.99 -1.79
C HIS A 303 2.90 11.72 -1.92
N ILE A 304 4.22 11.89 -1.86
CA ILE A 304 5.20 10.81 -2.01
C ILE A 304 5.91 10.60 -0.68
N GLY A 305 5.82 9.40 -0.11
CA GLY A 305 6.38 9.11 1.20
C GLY A 305 5.47 9.63 2.32
N SER A 306 6.06 10.02 3.45
CA SER A 306 5.30 10.47 4.61
C SER A 306 4.58 11.80 4.35
N ILE A 307 3.36 11.91 4.86
CA ILE A 307 2.61 13.16 4.98
C ILE A 307 3.04 13.80 6.29
N ASN A 308 3.58 15.02 6.20
CA ASN A 308 3.91 15.82 7.37
C ASN A 308 2.66 16.50 7.90
N PRO A 309 2.47 16.57 9.23
CA PRO A 309 1.38 17.35 9.80
C PRO A 309 1.62 18.85 9.58
N ASP A 310 0.54 19.64 9.56
CA ASP A 310 0.64 21.11 9.53
C ASP A 310 1.21 21.66 10.83
N VAL A 311 1.00 20.94 11.94
CA VAL A 311 1.57 21.22 13.25
C VAL A 311 2.29 19.96 13.74
N LEU A 312 3.62 19.97 13.70
CA LEU A 312 4.44 18.97 14.35
C LEU A 312 4.31 19.14 15.87
N VAL A 313 3.97 18.07 16.58
CA VAL A 313 3.74 18.09 18.04
C VAL A 313 4.75 17.21 18.74
N ASP A 314 5.57 17.83 19.60
CA ASP A 314 6.50 17.09 20.45
C ASP A 314 5.74 16.16 21.39
N GLN A 315 6.14 14.88 21.39
CA GLN A 315 5.44 13.86 22.15
C GLN A 315 5.75 13.99 23.64
N SER A 316 4.73 13.81 24.48
CA SER A 316 4.83 13.85 25.93
C SER A 316 4.52 12.48 26.53
N THR A 317 5.20 12.13 27.62
CA THR A 317 4.90 10.92 28.40
C THR A 317 3.83 11.14 29.46
N SER A 318 3.48 12.39 29.77
CA SER A 318 2.53 12.74 30.84
C SER A 318 1.13 13.07 30.35
N VAL A 319 1.00 13.54 29.10
CA VAL A 319 -0.28 13.97 28.49
C VAL A 319 -0.33 13.58 27.02
N ASP A 320 -1.54 13.53 26.45
CA ASP A 320 -1.73 13.40 25.01
C ASP A 320 -1.54 14.77 24.33
N ALA A 321 -0.28 15.09 24.03
CA ALA A 321 0.12 16.40 23.48
C ALA A 321 -0.58 16.72 22.14
N ASP A 322 -0.87 15.70 21.31
CA ASP A 322 -1.55 15.90 20.03
C ASP A 322 -3.00 16.38 20.26
N ILE A 323 -3.71 15.76 21.21
CA ILE A 323 -5.06 16.18 21.60
C ILE A 323 -5.04 17.59 22.18
N GLU A 324 -4.07 17.92 23.04
CA GLU A 324 -3.98 19.26 23.63
C GLU A 324 -3.75 20.34 22.58
N ALA A 325 -2.80 20.13 21.67
CA ALA A 325 -2.49 21.07 20.59
C ALA A 325 -3.69 21.26 19.66
N ALA A 326 -4.34 20.17 19.25
CA ALA A 326 -5.55 20.21 18.43
C ALA A 326 -6.70 20.92 19.16
N SER A 327 -6.89 20.67 20.46
CA SER A 327 -7.95 21.28 21.26
C SER A 327 -7.77 22.79 21.40
N LYS A 328 -6.53 23.27 21.65
CA LYS A 328 -6.21 24.70 21.69
C LYS A 328 -6.57 25.38 20.37
N TRP A 329 -6.14 24.80 19.26
CA TRP A 329 -6.46 25.33 17.93
C TRP A 329 -7.97 25.36 17.66
N ILE A 330 -8.71 24.29 17.99
CA ILE A 330 -10.18 24.26 17.85
C ILE A 330 -10.83 25.39 18.63
N LEU A 331 -10.40 25.63 19.87
CA LEU A 331 -10.98 26.63 20.76
C LEU A 331 -10.47 28.06 20.51
N GLY A 332 -9.46 28.24 19.64
CA GLY A 332 -8.91 29.55 19.28
C GLY A 332 -7.91 30.12 20.29
N PHE A 333 -7.21 29.25 21.02
CA PHE A 333 -6.12 29.62 21.93
C PHE A 333 -4.75 29.57 21.25
#